data_AF-A0AAU1PYI9-F1
#
_entry.id   AF-A0AAU1PYI9-F1
#
_cell.length_a   1.000
_cell.length_b   1.000
_cell.length_c   1.000
_cell.angle_alpha   90.00
_cell.angle_beta   90.00
_cell.angle_gamma   90.00
#
_symmetry.space_group_name_H-M   'P 1'
#
loop_
_entity.id
_entity.type
_entity.pdbx_description
1 polymer ?
#
loop_
_entity_poly.entity_id
_entity_poly.type
_entity_poly.pdbx_seq_one_letter_code
_entity_poly.pdbx_strand_id
1 'polypeptide(L)'
;MSSTPAPAKKALTALDPRIEAAVDHSVETLWEHRDRGLLDEPRARLVDAHRDLVKSETSLTFYRVLLQRLGSGEYPVDEALFARIDRTVSQMKQAAAIRDEHQSKVLAALEPIETAARTQPPDEGRELSAPQFAALLAIAQGAKLHEHLLTGRLSVVTASGTRVAYSQLQRLEEAGLLMRDTSHPVHAGQPVTLTDVGRTTLAGSRRTSVAAAAPAQRAGAWHAPTRSRR
;
A
#
# COMPACT_ATOMS: atom_id res chain seq x y z
N MET A 1 -3.53 -28.38 7.39
CA MET A 1 -3.03 -27.19 8.10
C MET A 1 -3.80 -25.99 7.58
N SER A 2 -4.77 -25.51 8.35
CA SER A 2 -5.72 -24.49 7.93
C SER A 2 -5.07 -23.11 8.00
N SER A 3 -4.84 -22.48 6.85
CA SER A 3 -4.37 -21.10 6.77
C SER A 3 -5.57 -20.17 6.98
N THR A 4 -5.64 -19.53 8.14
CA THR A 4 -6.61 -18.48 8.42
C THR A 4 -6.29 -17.27 7.52
N PRO A 5 -7.20 -16.83 6.64
CA PRO A 5 -6.96 -15.67 5.79
C PRO A 5 -6.81 -14.42 6.67
N ALA A 6 -5.74 -13.65 6.44
CA ALA A 6 -5.56 -12.34 7.06
C ALA A 6 -6.77 -11.45 6.73
N PRO A 7 -7.31 -10.70 7.71
CA PRO A 7 -8.50 -9.89 7.50
C PRO A 7 -8.22 -8.85 6.41
N ALA A 8 -9.06 -8.85 5.37
CA ALA A 8 -9.05 -7.78 4.37
C ALA A 8 -9.36 -6.46 5.10
N LYS A 9 -8.34 -5.62 5.26
CA LYS A 9 -8.49 -4.30 5.89
C LYS A 9 -9.55 -3.52 5.10
N LYS A 10 -10.59 -3.09 5.81
CA LYS A 10 -11.72 -2.35 5.24
C LYS A 10 -11.22 -0.93 4.96
N ALA A 11 -11.21 -0.52 3.70
CA ALA A 11 -10.92 0.85 3.32
C ALA A 11 -11.89 1.78 4.07
N LEU A 12 -11.33 2.77 4.76
CA LEU A 12 -12.06 3.77 5.53
C LEU A 12 -12.69 4.77 4.58
N THR A 13 -11.95 5.21 3.56
CA THR A 13 -12.42 6.12 2.52
C THR A 13 -12.19 5.52 1.13
N ALA A 14 -12.84 6.10 0.10
CA ALA A 14 -12.57 5.73 -1.29
C ALA A 14 -11.18 6.14 -1.80
N LEU A 15 -10.49 7.05 -1.08
CA LEU A 15 -9.15 7.53 -1.44
C LEU A 15 -8.01 6.68 -0.87
N ASP A 16 -8.29 5.77 0.07
CA ASP A 16 -7.28 4.92 0.71
C ASP A 16 -6.38 4.21 -0.32
N PRO A 17 -6.91 3.52 -1.35
CA PRO A 17 -6.05 2.81 -2.29
C PRO A 17 -5.10 3.73 -3.07
N ARG A 18 -5.53 4.97 -3.34
CA ARG A 18 -4.73 5.97 -4.05
C ARG A 18 -3.64 6.54 -3.15
N ILE A 19 -3.96 6.82 -1.89
CA ILE A 19 -3.00 7.27 -0.87
C ILE A 19 -1.94 6.20 -0.64
N GLU A 20 -2.34 4.95 -0.45
CA GLU A 20 -1.44 3.82 -0.25
C GLU A 20 -0.52 3.62 -1.46
N ALA A 21 -1.05 3.76 -2.68
CA ALA A 21 -0.27 3.69 -3.91
C ALA A 21 0.78 4.82 -4.01
N ALA A 22 0.45 6.03 -3.56
CA ALA A 22 1.35 7.19 -3.64
C ALA A 22 2.46 7.18 -2.56
N VAL A 23 2.16 6.67 -1.36
CA VAL A 23 3.07 6.76 -0.21
C VAL A 23 3.78 5.43 0.11
N ASP A 24 3.37 4.34 -0.54
CA ASP A 24 3.94 2.98 -0.36
C ASP A 24 3.83 2.43 1.07
N HIS A 25 2.85 2.92 1.83
CA HIS A 25 2.54 2.50 3.18
C HIS A 25 1.03 2.39 3.34
N SER A 26 0.56 1.48 4.19
CA SER A 26 -0.87 1.40 4.49
C SER A 26 -1.33 2.66 5.24
N VAL A 27 -2.61 3.04 5.08
CA VAL A 27 -3.17 4.22 5.78
C VAL A 27 -2.98 4.13 7.30
N GLU A 28 -3.15 2.94 7.88
CA GLU A 28 -2.93 2.70 9.31
C GLU A 28 -1.47 2.95 9.71
N THR A 29 -0.51 2.46 8.92
CA THR A 29 0.93 2.70 9.16
C THR A 29 1.27 4.18 9.07
N LEU A 30 0.64 4.92 8.14
CA LEU A 30 0.83 6.36 8.03
C LEU A 30 0.29 7.11 9.26
N TRP A 31 -0.83 6.67 9.81
CA TRP A 31 -1.37 7.25 11.06
C TRP A 31 -0.42 6.99 12.22
N GLU A 32 0.10 5.76 12.37
CA GLU A 32 1.08 5.44 13.41
C GLU A 32 2.38 6.25 13.26
N HIS A 33 2.88 6.40 12.03
CA HIS A 33 4.07 7.20 11.77
C HIS A 33 3.84 8.69 12.06
N ARG A 34 2.63 9.22 11.79
CA ARG A 34 2.25 10.59 12.14
C ARG A 34 2.26 10.78 13.66
N ASP A 35 1.66 9.86 14.40
CA ASP A 35 1.58 9.94 15.86
C ASP A 35 2.96 9.84 16.53
N ARG A 36 3.91 9.15 15.88
CA ARG A 36 5.31 9.05 16.32
C ARG A 36 6.21 10.19 15.80
N GLY A 37 5.67 11.13 15.02
CA GLY A 37 6.44 12.24 14.45
C GLY A 37 7.49 11.82 13.40
N LEU A 38 7.28 10.67 12.74
CA LEU A 38 8.23 10.07 11.78
C LEU A 38 7.99 10.50 10.32
N LEU A 39 6.96 11.30 10.06
CA LEU A 39 6.62 11.76 8.72
C LEU A 39 7.25 13.11 8.41
N ASP A 40 7.65 13.28 7.16
CA ASP A 40 7.97 14.59 6.61
C ASP A 40 6.70 15.44 6.44
N GLU A 41 6.90 16.75 6.38
CA GLU A 41 5.82 17.74 6.39
C GLU A 41 4.72 17.49 5.32
N PRO A 42 5.03 17.13 4.06
CA PRO A 42 4.00 16.81 3.06
C PRO A 42 3.16 15.59 3.43
N ARG A 43 3.78 14.51 3.91
CA ARG A 43 3.06 13.29 4.32
C ARG A 43 2.28 13.50 5.61
N ALA A 44 2.80 14.32 6.52
CA ALA A 44 2.09 14.71 7.74
C ALA A 44 0.78 15.46 7.41
N ARG A 45 0.83 16.46 6.51
CA ARG A 45 -0.36 17.18 6.05
C ARG A 45 -1.37 16.28 5.36
N LEU A 46 -0.91 15.33 4.54
CA LEU A 46 -1.79 14.34 3.91
C LEU A 46 -2.52 13.49 4.96
N VAL A 47 -1.81 13.01 5.98
CA VAL A 47 -2.43 12.20 7.06
C VAL A 47 -3.44 13.01 7.85
N ASP A 48 -3.13 14.26 8.19
CA ASP A 48 -4.03 15.13 8.94
C ASP A 48 -5.32 15.41 8.13
N ALA A 49 -5.18 15.73 6.83
CA ALA A 49 -6.31 15.91 5.92
C ALA A 49 -7.16 14.63 5.78
N HIS A 50 -6.51 13.46 5.72
CA HIS A 50 -7.19 12.17 5.65
C HIS A 50 -7.96 11.84 6.94
N ARG A 51 -7.39 12.15 8.11
CA ARG A 51 -8.09 11.99 9.41
C ARG A 51 -9.36 12.82 9.46
N ASP A 52 -9.31 14.05 8.96
CA ASP A 52 -10.50 14.91 8.92
C ASP A 52 -11.53 14.42 7.91
N LEU A 53 -11.10 13.87 6.77
CA LEU A 53 -12.00 13.19 5.83
C LEU A 53 -12.73 12.01 6.50
N VAL A 54 -12.01 11.12 7.20
CA VAL A 54 -12.62 9.98 7.91
C VAL A 54 -13.63 10.44 8.97
N LYS A 55 -13.33 11.50 9.73
CA LYS A 55 -14.28 12.09 10.69
C LYS A 55 -15.55 12.61 10.00
N SER A 56 -15.41 13.28 8.86
CA SER A 56 -16.55 13.81 8.11
C SER A 56 -17.43 12.69 7.51
N GLU A 57 -16.83 11.60 7.00
CA GLU A 57 -17.56 10.42 6.54
C GLU A 57 -18.31 9.71 7.67
N THR A 58 -17.70 9.65 8.86
CA THR A 58 -18.37 9.14 10.07
C THR A 58 -19.59 9.98 10.43
N SER A 59 -19.46 11.31 10.36
CA SER A 59 -20.57 12.24 10.62
C SER A 59 -21.70 12.08 9.60
N LEU A 60 -21.36 11.91 8.32
CA LEU A 60 -22.35 11.67 7.26
C LEU A 60 -23.09 10.33 7.47
N THR A 61 -22.36 9.29 7.89
CA THR A 61 -22.93 7.98 8.22
C THR A 61 -23.91 8.09 9.38
N PHE A 62 -23.56 8.85 10.42
CA PHE A 62 -24.45 9.12 11.55
C PHE A 62 -25.78 9.75 11.10
N TYR A 63 -25.73 10.83 10.31
CA TYR A 63 -26.96 11.49 9.85
C TYR A 63 -27.79 10.63 8.90
N ARG A 64 -27.14 9.81 8.07
CA ARG A 64 -27.84 8.83 7.22
C ARG A 64 -28.60 7.79 8.04
N VAL A 65 -27.98 7.25 9.09
CA VAL A 65 -28.63 6.28 10.00
C VAL A 65 -29.76 6.95 10.77
N LEU A 66 -29.56 8.18 11.26
CA LEU A 66 -30.61 8.93 11.96
C LEU A 66 -31.82 9.19 11.05
N LEU A 67 -31.58 9.59 9.80
CA LEU A 67 -32.66 9.82 8.83
C LEU A 67 -33.42 8.53 8.54
N GLN A 68 -32.73 7.41 8.35
CA GLN A 68 -33.36 6.09 8.18
C GLN A 68 -34.24 5.73 9.39
N ARG A 69 -33.77 6.02 10.61
CA ARG A 69 -34.55 5.79 11.83
C ARG A 69 -35.79 6.66 11.88
N LEU A 70 -35.71 7.95 11.53
CA LEU A 70 -36.89 8.82 11.49
C LEU A 70 -37.93 8.37 10.46
N GLY A 71 -37.49 7.80 9.33
CA GLY A 71 -38.36 7.23 8.30
C GLY A 71 -38.86 5.81 8.55
N SER A 72 -38.52 5.19 9.70
CA SER A 72 -38.80 3.76 9.96
C SER A 72 -40.23 3.45 10.39
N GLY A 73 -41.06 4.47 10.66
CA GLY A 73 -42.39 4.31 11.23
C GLY A 73 -42.42 4.15 12.75
N GLU A 74 -41.27 4.25 13.44
CA GLU A 74 -41.16 4.24 14.91
C GLU A 74 -41.84 5.46 15.58
N TYR A 75 -42.00 6.57 14.85
CA TYR A 75 -42.50 7.84 15.37
C TYR A 75 -43.90 8.16 14.84
N PRO A 76 -44.77 8.80 15.66
CA PRO A 76 -46.05 9.31 15.18
C PRO A 76 -45.83 10.33 14.06
N VAL A 77 -46.69 10.31 13.05
CA VAL A 77 -46.63 11.26 11.92
C VAL A 77 -47.27 12.57 12.35
N ASP A 78 -46.45 13.46 12.90
CA ASP A 78 -46.84 14.79 13.36
C ASP A 78 -45.85 15.87 12.88
N GLU A 79 -46.18 17.13 13.18
CA GLU A 79 -45.35 18.27 12.82
C GLU A 79 -43.93 18.19 13.43
N ALA A 80 -43.80 17.59 14.62
CA ALA A 80 -42.52 17.45 15.29
C ALA A 80 -41.60 16.46 14.56
N LEU A 81 -42.16 15.38 13.99
CA LEU A 81 -41.42 14.45 13.14
C LEU A 81 -40.90 15.15 11.89
N PHE A 82 -41.75 15.89 11.17
CA PHE A 82 -41.34 16.63 9.97
C PHE A 82 -40.24 17.64 10.29
N ALA A 83 -40.39 18.44 11.35
CA ALA A 83 -39.36 19.39 11.79
C ALA A 83 -38.02 18.71 12.14
N ARG A 84 -38.05 17.50 12.72
CA ARG A 84 -36.84 16.72 13.04
C ARG A 84 -36.19 16.14 11.78
N ILE A 85 -36.98 15.69 10.80
CA ILE A 85 -36.49 15.25 9.49
C ILE A 85 -35.80 16.41 8.78
N ASP A 86 -36.44 17.58 8.70
CA ASP A 86 -35.88 18.76 8.02
C ASP A 86 -34.55 19.21 8.64
N ARG A 87 -34.47 19.21 9.97
CA ARG A 87 -33.22 19.49 10.68
C ARG A 87 -32.14 18.46 10.35
N THR A 88 -32.48 17.17 10.36
CA THR A 88 -31.54 16.07 10.06
C THR A 88 -31.03 16.16 8.63
N VAL A 89 -31.92 16.43 7.66
CA VAL A 89 -31.54 16.64 6.25
C VAL A 89 -30.62 17.85 6.11
N SER A 90 -30.91 18.95 6.81
CA SER A 90 -30.07 20.15 6.79
C SER A 90 -28.67 19.87 7.35
N GLN A 91 -28.58 19.14 8.47
CA GLN A 91 -27.30 18.72 9.06
C GLN A 91 -26.55 17.74 8.15
N MET A 92 -27.25 16.83 7.48
CA MET A 92 -26.66 15.91 6.51
C MET A 92 -26.07 16.65 5.30
N LYS A 93 -26.76 17.68 4.79
CA LYS A 93 -26.25 18.55 3.71
C LYS A 93 -24.96 19.26 4.14
N GLN A 94 -24.91 19.80 5.35
CA GLN A 94 -23.70 20.43 5.89
C GLN A 94 -22.57 19.41 6.04
N ALA A 95 -22.84 18.22 6.58
CA ALA A 95 -21.85 17.17 6.70
C ALA A 95 -21.31 16.70 5.34
N ALA A 96 -22.17 16.63 4.31
CA ALA A 96 -21.75 16.31 2.95
C ALA A 96 -20.82 17.40 2.37
N ALA A 97 -21.17 18.68 2.52
CA ALA A 97 -20.33 19.78 2.06
C ALA A 97 -18.96 19.79 2.75
N ILE A 98 -18.91 19.53 4.06
CA ILE A 98 -17.66 19.41 4.83
C ILE A 98 -16.84 18.21 4.34
N ARG A 99 -17.49 17.07 4.07
CA ARG A 99 -16.81 15.87 3.51
C ARG A 99 -16.18 16.17 2.15
N ASP A 100 -16.91 16.87 1.27
CA ASP A 100 -16.41 17.23 -0.04
C ASP A 100 -15.22 18.21 0.06
N GLU A 101 -15.27 19.18 0.98
CA GLU A 101 -14.13 20.06 1.26
C GLU A 101 -12.90 19.27 1.74
N HIS A 102 -13.06 18.34 2.69
CA HIS A 102 -11.96 17.51 3.16
C HIS A 102 -11.43 16.58 2.06
N GLN A 103 -12.30 16.06 1.21
CA GLN A 103 -11.90 15.25 0.07
C GLN A 103 -11.02 16.07 -0.89
N SER A 104 -11.40 17.32 -1.18
CA SER A 104 -10.59 18.25 -1.97
C SER A 104 -9.24 18.54 -1.29
N LYS A 105 -9.20 18.74 0.04
CA LYS A 105 -7.95 18.95 0.79
C LYS A 105 -7.01 17.73 0.71
N VAL A 106 -7.55 16.51 0.81
CA VAL A 106 -6.76 15.28 0.65
C VAL A 106 -6.16 15.21 -0.76
N LEU A 107 -6.96 15.47 -1.79
CA LEU A 107 -6.48 15.48 -3.17
C LEU A 107 -5.40 16.54 -3.40
N ALA A 108 -5.58 17.74 -2.87
CA ALA A 108 -4.59 18.82 -2.95
C ALA A 108 -3.29 18.47 -2.19
N ALA A 109 -3.37 17.78 -1.05
CA ALA A 109 -2.20 17.31 -0.32
C ALA A 109 -1.49 16.13 -1.02
N LEU A 110 -2.23 15.34 -1.79
CA LEU A 110 -1.72 14.17 -2.51
C LEU A 110 -0.99 14.56 -3.81
N GLU A 111 -1.46 15.58 -4.51
CA GLU A 111 -0.86 16.05 -5.77
C GLU A 111 0.66 16.29 -5.71
N PRO A 112 1.23 17.03 -4.72
CA PRO A 112 2.68 17.24 -4.68
C PRO A 112 3.47 15.97 -4.42
N ILE A 113 2.92 15.00 -3.67
CA ILE A 113 3.56 13.71 -3.40
C ILE A 113 3.60 12.87 -4.68
N GLU A 114 2.48 12.81 -5.41
CA GLU A 114 2.40 12.12 -6.69
C GLU A 114 3.27 12.78 -7.77
N THR A 115 3.37 14.11 -7.75
CA THR A 115 4.21 14.87 -8.69
C THR A 115 5.68 14.65 -8.38
N ALA A 116 6.09 14.68 -7.10
CA ALA A 116 7.45 14.35 -6.70
C ALA A 116 7.82 12.91 -7.11
N ALA A 117 6.90 11.95 -6.97
CA ALA A 117 7.13 10.57 -7.41
C ALA A 117 7.29 10.46 -8.93
N ARG A 118 6.55 11.24 -9.73
CA ARG A 118 6.63 11.26 -11.20
C ARG A 118 7.86 12.00 -11.75
N THR A 119 8.30 13.04 -11.05
CA THR A 119 9.40 13.92 -11.51
C THR A 119 10.76 13.42 -11.07
N GLN A 120 10.81 12.46 -10.15
CA GLN A 120 12.03 11.70 -9.95
C GLN A 120 12.36 10.98 -11.26
N PRO A 121 13.50 11.28 -11.91
CA PRO A 121 13.93 10.50 -13.06
C PRO A 121 13.94 9.01 -12.67
N PRO A 122 13.72 8.07 -13.60
CA PRO A 122 14.04 6.68 -13.36
C PRO A 122 15.51 6.68 -12.95
N ASP A 123 15.73 6.57 -11.64
CA ASP A 123 17.02 6.65 -11.03
C ASP A 123 17.77 5.43 -11.56
N GLU A 124 18.67 5.66 -12.52
CA GLU A 124 19.49 4.63 -13.19
C GLU A 124 20.36 3.83 -12.20
N GLY A 125 20.24 4.11 -10.90
CA GLY A 125 20.83 3.33 -9.83
C GLY A 125 19.97 3.18 -8.58
N ARG A 126 18.63 3.36 -8.60
CA ARG A 126 17.84 3.03 -7.41
C ARG A 126 17.87 1.53 -7.20
N GLU A 127 18.71 1.11 -6.27
CA GLU A 127 18.60 -0.17 -5.62
C GLU A 127 17.13 -0.38 -5.26
N LEU A 128 16.52 -1.39 -5.88
CA LEU A 128 15.12 -1.75 -5.64
C LEU A 128 14.84 -1.71 -4.14
N SER A 129 13.76 -1.06 -3.72
CA SER A 129 13.41 -1.06 -2.31
C SER A 129 13.31 -2.51 -1.82
N ALA A 130 13.67 -2.79 -0.58
CA ALA A 130 13.62 -4.16 -0.04
C ALA A 130 12.32 -4.93 -0.38
N PRO A 131 11.11 -4.33 -0.30
CA PRO A 131 9.89 -5.01 -0.72
C PRO A 131 9.81 -5.23 -2.24
N GLN A 132 10.27 -4.29 -3.07
CA GLN A 132 10.32 -4.46 -4.53
C GLN A 132 11.30 -5.56 -4.94
N PHE A 133 12.47 -5.62 -4.30
CA PHE A 133 13.45 -6.67 -4.54
C PHE A 133 12.91 -8.05 -4.11
N ALA A 134 12.24 -8.12 -2.96
CA ALA A 134 11.61 -9.35 -2.49
C ALA A 134 10.50 -9.83 -3.44
N ALA A 135 9.67 -8.91 -3.96
CA ALA A 135 8.65 -9.24 -4.95
C ALA A 135 9.26 -9.70 -6.28
N LEU A 136 10.30 -9.02 -6.77
CA LEU A 136 11.01 -9.43 -7.99
C LEU A 136 11.62 -10.83 -7.84
N LEU A 137 12.23 -11.12 -6.69
CA LEU A 137 12.81 -12.43 -6.39
C LEU A 137 11.74 -13.53 -6.27
N ALA A 138 10.59 -13.22 -5.66
CA ALA A 138 9.48 -14.16 -5.56
C ALA A 138 8.85 -14.44 -6.93
N ILE A 139 8.76 -13.43 -7.80
CA ILE A 139 8.26 -13.58 -9.18
C ILE A 139 9.25 -14.33 -10.07
N ALA A 140 10.56 -14.18 -9.84
CA ALA A 140 11.59 -14.89 -10.59
C ALA A 140 11.53 -16.42 -10.46
N GLN A 141 10.89 -16.93 -9.42
CA GLN A 141 10.63 -18.37 -9.23
C GLN A 141 9.43 -18.86 -10.06
N GLY A 142 8.76 -17.96 -10.79
CA GLY A 142 7.53 -18.18 -11.54
C GLY A 142 6.36 -17.50 -10.86
N ALA A 143 5.52 -16.80 -11.64
CA ALA A 143 4.31 -16.18 -11.11
C ALA A 143 3.18 -16.10 -12.14
N LYS A 144 1.96 -16.05 -11.64
CA LYS A 144 0.74 -15.90 -12.44
C LYS A 144 -0.12 -14.78 -11.89
N LEU A 145 -0.54 -13.87 -12.76
CA LEU A 145 -1.55 -12.86 -12.49
C LEU A 145 -2.93 -13.51 -12.53
N HIS A 146 -3.67 -13.34 -11.45
CA HIS A 146 -5.03 -13.82 -11.30
C HIS A 146 -5.98 -12.65 -11.04
N GLU A 147 -7.17 -12.76 -11.62
CA GLU A 147 -8.30 -11.92 -11.30
C GLU A 147 -9.22 -12.66 -10.32
N HIS A 148 -9.60 -11.98 -9.25
CA HIS A 148 -10.55 -12.50 -8.29
C HIS A 148 -11.97 -12.31 -8.82
N LEU A 149 -12.60 -13.37 -9.32
CA LEU A 149 -13.88 -13.32 -10.05
C LEU A 149 -15.03 -12.60 -9.30
N LEU A 150 -15.08 -12.67 -7.96
CA LEU A 150 -16.12 -12.00 -7.18
C LEU A 150 -15.84 -10.50 -6.90
N THR A 151 -14.59 -10.06 -6.96
CA THR A 151 -14.20 -8.69 -6.55
C THR A 151 -13.52 -7.89 -7.67
N GLY A 152 -13.21 -8.52 -8.80
CA GLY A 152 -12.45 -7.94 -9.91
C GLY A 152 -11.00 -7.60 -9.57
N ARG A 153 -10.53 -7.91 -8.35
CA ARG A 153 -9.19 -7.53 -7.91
C ARG A 153 -8.13 -8.40 -8.57
N LEU A 154 -7.10 -7.74 -9.09
CA LEU A 154 -5.93 -8.39 -9.66
C LEU A 154 -4.88 -8.66 -8.58
N SER A 155 -4.24 -9.82 -8.63
CA SER A 155 -3.10 -10.15 -7.76
C SER A 155 -2.19 -11.18 -8.42
N VAL A 156 -0.91 -11.11 -8.12
CA VAL A 156 0.08 -12.05 -8.63
C VAL A 156 0.31 -13.12 -7.57
N VAL A 157 0.19 -14.39 -7.96
CA VAL A 157 0.52 -15.54 -7.14
C VAL A 157 1.86 -16.08 -7.63
N THR A 158 2.86 -16.08 -6.74
CA THR A 158 4.19 -16.63 -7.03
C THR A 158 4.19 -18.16 -6.89
N ALA A 159 5.21 -18.83 -7.39
CA ALA A 159 5.37 -20.28 -7.27
C ALA A 159 5.43 -20.76 -5.81
N SER A 160 5.91 -19.90 -4.91
CA SER A 160 5.90 -20.11 -3.46
C SER A 160 4.52 -19.91 -2.79
N GLY A 161 3.50 -19.50 -3.54
CA GLY A 161 2.16 -19.20 -3.04
C GLY A 161 2.00 -17.81 -2.41
N THR A 162 3.05 -16.98 -2.42
CA THR A 162 2.98 -15.59 -1.95
C THR A 162 2.13 -14.75 -2.89
N ARG A 163 1.28 -13.89 -2.32
CA ARG A 163 0.50 -12.91 -3.08
C ARG A 163 1.23 -11.58 -3.13
N VAL A 164 1.49 -11.11 -4.35
CA VAL A 164 2.04 -9.77 -4.63
C VAL A 164 0.89 -8.90 -5.13
N ALA A 165 0.77 -7.70 -4.55
CA ALA A 165 -0.27 -6.74 -4.90
C ALA A 165 -0.12 -6.28 -6.36
N TYR A 166 -1.23 -6.00 -7.04
CA TYR A 166 -1.20 -5.58 -8.44
C TYR A 166 -0.47 -4.24 -8.66
N SER A 167 -0.58 -3.30 -7.71
CA SER A 167 0.18 -2.05 -7.75
C SER A 167 1.69 -2.28 -7.76
N GLN A 168 2.16 -3.30 -7.05
CA GLN A 168 3.57 -3.67 -7.02
C GLN A 168 4.02 -4.33 -8.33
N LEU A 169 3.15 -5.14 -8.96
CA LEU A 169 3.38 -5.64 -10.31
C LEU A 169 3.49 -4.50 -11.33
N GLN A 170 2.55 -3.54 -11.30
CA GLN A 170 2.52 -2.41 -12.23
C GLN A 170 3.81 -1.60 -12.17
N ARG A 171 4.32 -1.28 -10.97
CA ARG A 171 5.59 -0.55 -10.83
C ARG A 171 6.79 -1.33 -11.38
N LEU A 172 6.81 -2.66 -11.23
CA LEU A 172 7.88 -3.50 -11.80
C LEU A 172 7.77 -3.63 -13.32
N GLU A 173 6.56 -3.59 -13.89
CA GLU A 173 6.32 -3.47 -15.34
C GLU A 173 6.74 -2.10 -15.88
N GLU A 174 6.38 -1.02 -15.18
CA GLU A 174 6.77 0.36 -15.53
C GLU A 174 8.30 0.54 -15.49
N ALA A 175 8.97 -0.12 -14.55
CA ALA A 175 10.44 -0.18 -14.49
C ALA A 175 11.07 -1.10 -15.56
N GLY A 176 10.25 -1.72 -16.42
CA GLY A 176 10.72 -2.60 -17.49
C GLY A 176 11.34 -3.91 -16.99
N LEU A 177 11.10 -4.31 -15.75
CA LEU A 177 11.70 -5.50 -15.12
C LEU A 177 10.86 -6.77 -15.35
N LEU A 178 9.57 -6.60 -15.61
CA LEU A 178 8.60 -7.67 -15.82
C LEU A 178 7.82 -7.47 -17.12
N MET A 179 7.32 -8.57 -17.65
CA MET A 179 6.41 -8.59 -18.80
C MET A 179 5.29 -9.60 -18.55
N ARG A 180 4.07 -9.22 -18.92
CA ARG A 180 2.92 -10.13 -18.94
C ARG A 180 2.83 -10.84 -20.27
N ASP A 181 2.56 -12.14 -20.22
CA ASP A 181 2.18 -12.89 -21.40
C ASP A 181 0.69 -12.67 -21.71
N THR A 182 0.38 -11.73 -22.60
CA THR A 182 -1.00 -11.40 -23.01
C THR A 182 -1.66 -12.47 -23.87
N SER A 183 -0.95 -13.52 -24.27
CA SER A 183 -1.56 -14.66 -24.97
C SER A 183 -2.40 -15.55 -24.04
N HIS A 184 -2.28 -15.36 -22.71
CA HIS A 184 -3.06 -16.08 -21.71
C HIS A 184 -4.08 -15.17 -21.03
N PRO A 185 -5.36 -15.56 -20.95
CA PRO A 185 -6.35 -14.77 -20.27
C PRO A 185 -6.13 -14.74 -18.75
N VAL A 186 -6.39 -13.59 -18.14
CA VAL A 186 -6.16 -13.34 -16.71
C VAL A 186 -6.94 -14.28 -15.80
N HIS A 187 -8.17 -14.65 -16.19
CA HIS A 187 -9.00 -15.57 -15.43
C HIS A 187 -8.44 -17.01 -15.39
N ALA A 188 -7.58 -17.40 -16.35
CA ALA A 188 -6.90 -18.69 -16.37
C ALA A 188 -5.51 -18.66 -15.69
N GLY A 189 -5.12 -17.51 -15.13
CA GLY A 189 -3.79 -17.29 -14.58
C GLY A 189 -2.80 -16.88 -15.67
N GLN A 190 -2.70 -15.58 -15.90
CA GLN A 190 -1.81 -14.99 -16.90
C GLN A 190 -0.35 -15.07 -16.43
N PRO A 191 0.58 -15.73 -17.15
CA PRO A 191 1.98 -15.79 -16.76
C PRO A 191 2.64 -14.41 -16.72
N VAL A 192 3.50 -14.20 -15.72
CA VAL A 192 4.35 -13.02 -15.59
C VAL A 192 5.81 -13.50 -15.65
N THR A 193 6.59 -12.92 -16.55
CA THR A 193 8.00 -13.28 -16.76
C THR A 193 8.90 -12.08 -16.53
N LEU A 194 10.17 -12.35 -16.20
CA LEU A 194 11.18 -11.31 -16.09
C LEU A 194 11.69 -10.94 -17.48
N THR A 195 11.92 -9.65 -17.69
CA THR A 195 12.66 -9.16 -18.84
C THR A 195 14.16 -9.42 -18.65
N ASP A 196 14.95 -9.19 -19.70
CA ASP A 196 16.42 -9.23 -19.61
C ASP A 196 16.96 -8.27 -18.56
N VAL A 197 16.36 -7.08 -18.46
CA VAL A 197 16.70 -6.08 -17.44
C VAL A 197 16.39 -6.61 -16.04
N GLY A 198 15.21 -7.20 -15.82
CA GLY A 198 14.87 -7.81 -14.52
C GLY A 198 15.84 -8.92 -14.11
N ARG A 199 16.28 -9.74 -15.06
CA ARG A 199 17.27 -10.81 -14.82
C ARG A 199 18.64 -10.25 -14.46
N THR A 200 19.12 -9.21 -15.16
CA THR A 200 20.41 -8.59 -14.85
C THR A 200 20.40 -7.84 -13.52
N THR A 201 19.29 -7.21 -13.13
CA THR A 201 19.12 -6.58 -11.81
C THR A 201 19.25 -7.60 -10.67
N LEU A 202 18.61 -8.77 -10.79
CA LEU A 202 18.76 -9.85 -9.80
C LEU A 202 20.19 -10.42 -9.75
N ALA A 203 20.83 -10.57 -10.92
CA ALA A 203 22.19 -11.10 -11.01
C ALA A 203 23.24 -10.12 -10.48
N GLY A 204 23.06 -8.81 -10.71
CA GLY A 204 23.94 -7.75 -10.23
C GLY A 204 23.97 -7.66 -8.70
N SER A 205 22.80 -7.65 -8.07
CA SER A 205 22.68 -7.61 -6.60
C SER A 205 23.28 -8.84 -5.91
N ARG A 206 23.13 -10.04 -6.50
CA ARG A 206 23.76 -11.26 -5.97
C ARG A 206 25.29 -11.17 -5.96
N ARG A 207 25.91 -10.47 -6.93
CA ARG A 207 27.38 -10.28 -6.96
C ARG A 207 27.87 -9.33 -5.87
N THR A 208 27.11 -8.27 -5.57
CA THR A 208 27.44 -7.32 -4.48
C THR A 208 27.38 -7.99 -3.11
N SER A 209 26.43 -8.89 -2.89
CA SER A 209 26.31 -9.69 -1.65
C SER A 209 27.46 -10.69 -1.46
N VAL A 210 28.02 -11.26 -2.54
CA VAL A 210 29.12 -12.24 -2.45
C VAL A 210 30.48 -11.56 -2.26
N ALA A 211 30.64 -10.32 -2.75
CA ALA A 211 31.90 -9.59 -2.63
C ALA A 211 32.23 -9.10 -1.19
N ALA A 212 31.28 -9.18 -0.25
CA ALA A 212 31.48 -8.77 1.15
C ALA A 212 31.91 -9.91 2.09
N ALA A 213 32.13 -11.14 1.58
CA ALA A 213 32.72 -12.21 2.38
C ALA A 213 34.25 -12.06 2.42
N ALA A 214 34.74 -11.19 3.30
CA ALA A 214 36.15 -11.21 3.68
C ALA A 214 36.52 -12.63 4.15
N PRO A 215 37.68 -13.18 3.75
CA PRO A 215 38.05 -14.53 4.16
C PRO A 215 38.14 -14.59 5.68
N ALA A 216 37.35 -15.48 6.28
CA ALA A 216 37.40 -15.76 7.70
C ALA A 216 38.84 -16.10 8.10
N GLN A 217 39.45 -15.26 8.96
CA GLN A 217 40.73 -15.59 9.57
C GLN A 217 40.56 -16.90 10.33
N ARG A 218 41.35 -17.92 9.95
CA ARG A 218 41.43 -19.18 10.68
C ARG A 218 41.83 -18.90 12.12
N ALA A 219 40.90 -19.08 13.04
CA ALA A 219 41.20 -19.21 14.46
C ALA A 219 42.00 -20.51 14.65
N GLY A 220 43.30 -20.40 14.92
CA GLY A 220 44.16 -21.55 15.18
C GLY A 220 45.65 -21.30 14.95
N ALA A 221 46.22 -20.30 15.61
CA ALA A 221 47.68 -20.22 15.78
C ALA A 221 47.97 -19.87 17.25
N TRP A 222 48.29 -20.90 18.03
CA TRP A 222 48.73 -20.78 19.40
C TRP A 222 50.10 -20.09 19.45
N HIS A 223 50.24 -19.05 20.28
CA HIS A 223 51.54 -18.46 20.58
C HIS A 223 52.34 -19.41 21.50
N ALA A 224 53.51 -19.86 21.04
CA ALA A 224 54.49 -20.53 21.89
C ALA A 224 55.35 -19.48 22.61
N PRO A 225 55.57 -19.58 23.94
CA PRO A 225 56.47 -18.69 24.65
C PRO A 225 57.94 -19.08 24.40
N THR A 226 58.73 -18.14 23.89
CA THR A 226 60.19 -18.22 23.87
C THR A 226 60.75 -17.96 25.26
N ARG A 227 61.27 -18.99 25.94
CA ARG A 227 62.13 -18.82 27.12
C ARG A 227 63.58 -18.63 26.68
N SER A 228 64.09 -17.40 26.86
CA SER A 228 65.52 -17.08 26.73
C SER A 228 66.31 -17.67 27.90
N ARG A 229 67.41 -18.34 27.57
CA ARG A 229 68.42 -18.87 28.49
C ARG A 229 69.39 -17.73 28.89
N ARG A 230 69.65 -17.60 30.19
CA ARG A 230 70.93 -17.15 30.73
C ARG A 230 71.35 -18.15 31.80
#